data_AF-A0A7E5WB00-F1
#
_entry.id   AF-A0A7E5WB00-F1
#
_cell.length_a   1.000
_cell.length_b   1.000
_cell.length_c   1.000
_cell.angle_alpha   90.00
_cell.angle_beta   90.00
_cell.angle_gamma   90.00
#
_symmetry.space_group_name_H-M   'P 1'
#
loop_
_entity.id
_entity.type
_entity.pdbx_description
1 polymer ?
#
loop_
_entity_poly.entity_id
_entity_poly.type
_entity_poly.pdbx_seq_one_letter_code
_entity_poly.pdbx_strand_id
1 'polypeptide(L)'
;MLKSCWDCLVGYDLMREGTRSEEPYSVQLNGNVSRAPPWPRPRSSNEKMFLIPKQLDVEDKIIISCRLRDDPSEFKIGLATGYDQPDYNNLACQFEMLLKEQDKYTVRIISNGQYNDQFGGPASEVYGGNKNTFFRMEFQIRNRNQMDIFVEESHITSINLMHSLESIRFLTVNGDIDRVVSLNFEFGPSS
;
A
#
# COMPACT_ATOMS: atom_id res chain seq x y z
N MET A 1 31.13 20.24 -3.59
CA MET A 1 29.96 20.23 -4.49
C MET A 1 29.22 18.92 -4.25
N LEU A 2 28.08 18.99 -3.55
CA LEU A 2 27.15 17.88 -3.35
C LEU A 2 26.30 17.72 -4.60
N LYS A 3 26.51 16.65 -5.37
CA LYS A 3 25.63 16.25 -6.48
C LYS A 3 25.76 14.74 -6.67
N SER A 4 24.85 13.97 -6.07
CA SER A 4 24.25 12.76 -6.67
C SER A 4 23.49 11.91 -5.62
N CYS A 5 22.30 12.36 -5.21
CA CYS A 5 21.29 11.50 -4.57
C CYS A 5 20.01 11.45 -5.41
N TRP A 6 20.14 11.32 -6.74
CA TRP A 6 18.99 11.44 -7.65
C TRP A 6 18.78 10.26 -8.62
N ASP A 7 19.69 9.28 -8.68
CA ASP A 7 19.56 8.19 -9.67
C ASP A 7 18.82 6.94 -9.16
N CYS A 8 18.23 6.98 -7.96
CA CYS A 8 17.44 5.85 -7.43
C CYS A 8 15.93 5.93 -7.72
N LEU A 9 15.43 6.92 -8.48
CA LEU A 9 13.99 7.21 -8.54
C LEU A 9 13.30 6.99 -9.89
N VAL A 10 13.99 6.55 -10.94
CA VAL A 10 13.41 6.58 -12.29
C VAL A 10 13.59 5.25 -13.00
N GLY A 11 12.67 4.32 -12.74
CA GLY A 11 12.33 3.31 -13.73
C GLY A 11 11.57 4.01 -14.86
N TYR A 12 12.19 4.18 -16.01
CA TYR A 12 11.49 4.43 -17.26
C TYR A 12 11.82 3.32 -18.24
N ASP A 13 10.80 2.48 -18.44
CA ASP A 13 10.61 1.73 -19.66
C ASP A 13 10.07 2.72 -20.70
N LEU A 14 10.94 3.16 -21.61
CA LEU A 14 10.54 3.79 -22.87
C LEU A 14 11.19 2.99 -24.00
N MET A 15 10.41 2.01 -24.45
CA MET A 15 10.28 1.51 -25.81
C MET A 15 11.56 1.26 -26.60
N ARG A 16 11.79 -0.05 -26.81
CA ARG A 16 11.89 -0.67 -28.13
C ARG A 16 12.32 0.31 -29.22
N GLU A 17 13.51 0.06 -29.74
CA GLU A 17 13.73 0.33 -31.13
C GLU A 17 14.81 -0.68 -31.62
N GLY A 18 14.86 -1.09 -32.87
CA GLY A 18 15.06 -0.07 -33.88
C GLY A 18 16.04 0.99 -33.35
N THR A 19 17.14 0.58 -32.69
CA THR A 19 18.06 1.29 -31.77
C THR A 19 17.73 1.08 -30.26
N ARG A 20 18.63 0.67 -29.35
CA ARG A 20 20.08 0.82 -29.17
C ARG A 20 20.60 -0.30 -28.24
N SER A 21 21.90 -0.53 -28.33
CA SER A 21 22.75 -1.29 -27.39
C SER A 21 22.48 -0.99 -25.92
N GLU A 22 22.51 -2.01 -25.06
CA GLU A 22 23.20 -2.06 -23.76
C GLU A 22 22.67 -3.24 -22.93
N GLU A 23 23.40 -4.36 -22.92
CA GLU A 23 23.29 -5.32 -21.84
C GLU A 23 23.64 -4.58 -20.54
N PRO A 24 22.81 -4.64 -19.48
CA PRO A 24 23.09 -3.88 -18.28
C PRO A 24 24.34 -4.47 -17.61
N TYR A 25 25.40 -3.66 -17.58
CA TYR A 25 26.57 -3.86 -16.75
C TYR A 25 26.12 -4.10 -15.31
N SER A 26 26.07 -5.36 -14.90
CA SER A 26 25.99 -5.72 -13.50
C SER A 26 27.41 -5.65 -12.95
N VAL A 27 27.67 -4.68 -12.08
CA VAL A 27 28.88 -4.70 -11.26
C VAL A 27 28.68 -5.83 -10.25
N GLN A 28 29.30 -6.98 -10.50
CA GLN A 28 29.38 -8.05 -9.51
C GLN A 28 30.26 -7.57 -8.35
N LEU A 29 29.63 -7.11 -7.28
CA LEU A 29 30.31 -6.93 -6.00
C LEU A 29 30.61 -8.32 -5.44
N ASN A 30 31.88 -8.71 -5.44
CA ASN A 30 32.37 -9.93 -4.82
C ASN A 30 32.19 -9.85 -3.29
N GLY A 31 31.06 -10.35 -2.85
CA GLY A 31 30.71 -10.66 -1.47
C GLY A 31 29.57 -11.67 -1.51
N ASN A 32 29.27 -12.36 -0.41
CA ASN A 32 28.02 -13.13 -0.32
C ASN A 32 26.85 -12.15 -0.35
N VAL A 33 26.48 -11.68 -1.55
CA VAL A 33 25.35 -10.82 -1.79
C VAL A 33 24.14 -11.73 -1.72
N SER A 34 23.51 -11.80 -0.54
CA SER A 34 22.09 -12.15 -0.46
C SER A 34 21.40 -11.23 -1.45
N ARG A 35 20.98 -11.76 -2.61
CA ARG A 35 20.19 -10.99 -3.58
C ARG A 35 19.07 -10.34 -2.78
N ALA A 36 18.86 -9.04 -2.98
CA ALA A 36 17.64 -8.41 -2.50
C ALA A 36 16.49 -9.33 -2.93
N PRO A 37 15.60 -9.74 -2.00
CA PRO A 37 14.51 -10.63 -2.34
C PRO A 37 13.78 -10.06 -3.56
N PRO A 38 13.30 -10.93 -4.47
CA PRO A 38 12.71 -10.46 -5.71
C PRO A 38 11.63 -9.43 -5.41
N TRP A 39 11.67 -8.29 -6.12
CA TRP A 39 10.62 -7.28 -5.98
C TRP A 39 9.27 -7.95 -6.23
N PRO A 40 8.31 -7.76 -5.34
CA PRO A 40 7.04 -8.44 -5.47
C PRO A 40 6.34 -7.94 -6.74
N ARG A 41 5.65 -8.83 -7.44
CA ARG A 41 4.98 -8.52 -8.70
C ARG A 41 3.50 -8.22 -8.44
N PRO A 42 2.95 -7.09 -8.91
CA PRO A 42 1.52 -6.83 -8.88
C PRO A 42 0.72 -7.95 -9.56
N ARG A 43 -0.46 -8.27 -9.04
CA ARG A 43 -1.38 -9.25 -9.65
C ARG A 43 -2.18 -8.67 -10.80
N SER A 44 -2.38 -7.36 -10.81
CA SER A 44 -3.06 -6.63 -11.88
C SER A 44 -2.21 -5.47 -12.38
N SER A 45 -2.48 -5.00 -13.61
CA SER A 45 -1.81 -3.83 -14.17
C SER A 45 -2.12 -2.52 -13.43
N ASN A 46 -3.22 -2.49 -12.67
CA ASN A 46 -3.69 -1.32 -11.94
C ASN A 46 -3.26 -1.36 -10.46
N GLU A 47 -2.64 -2.46 -10.03
CA GLU A 47 -2.17 -2.60 -8.67
C GLU A 47 -0.77 -2.00 -8.52
N LYS A 48 -0.60 -1.21 -7.47
CA LYS A 48 0.68 -0.75 -6.97
C LYS A 48 0.95 -1.44 -5.65
N MET A 49 2.21 -1.79 -5.44
CA MET A 49 2.62 -2.54 -4.27
C MET A 49 3.90 -1.96 -3.71
N PHE A 50 3.95 -1.87 -2.38
CA PHE A 50 5.07 -1.34 -1.65
C PHE A 50 5.47 -2.32 -0.56
N LEU A 51 6.78 -2.51 -0.40
CA LEU A 51 7.33 -3.24 0.73
C LEU A 51 7.39 -2.29 1.92
N ILE A 52 6.88 -2.72 3.08
CA ILE A 52 7.06 -2.00 4.34
C ILE A 52 8.54 -2.17 4.74
N PRO A 53 9.28 -1.07 4.98
CA PRO A 53 10.74 -1.11 5.03
C PRO A 53 11.30 -1.74 6.31
N LYS A 54 10.47 -1.92 7.35
CA LYS A 54 10.79 -2.71 8.54
C LYS A 54 9.56 -3.46 9.06
N GLN A 55 9.80 -4.32 10.03
CA GLN A 55 8.74 -4.92 10.81
C GLN A 55 7.94 -3.85 11.56
N LEU A 56 6.61 -3.94 11.48
CA LEU A 56 5.72 -3.02 12.19
C LEU A 56 5.77 -3.28 13.69
N ASP A 57 5.72 -2.19 14.45
CA ASP A 57 5.66 -2.19 15.90
C ASP A 57 4.62 -1.17 16.39
N VAL A 58 4.38 -1.17 17.71
CA VAL A 58 3.50 -0.23 18.39
C VAL A 58 3.90 1.22 18.05
N GLU A 59 2.91 2.09 17.85
CA GLU A 59 3.04 3.49 17.46
C GLU A 59 3.54 3.76 16.03
N ASP A 60 3.89 2.72 15.24
CA ASP A 60 4.19 2.91 13.82
C ASP A 60 2.98 3.40 13.03
N LYS A 61 3.24 4.19 11.99
CA LYS A 61 2.23 4.70 11.06
C LYS A 61 2.62 4.48 9.61
N ILE A 62 1.63 4.14 8.82
CA ILE A 62 1.71 4.08 7.36
C ILE A 62 0.71 5.09 6.82
N ILE A 63 1.22 6.13 6.17
CA ILE A 63 0.40 7.20 5.60
C ILE A 63 0.55 7.14 4.09
N ILE A 64 -0.56 7.05 3.39
CA ILE A 64 -0.60 7.03 1.94
C ILE A 64 -1.56 8.09 1.42
N SER A 65 -1.14 8.79 0.37
CA SER A 65 -2.01 9.68 -0.38
C SER A 65 -2.04 9.27 -1.84
N CYS A 66 -3.24 9.19 -2.39
CA CYS A 66 -3.49 8.79 -3.77
C CYS A 66 -4.28 9.88 -4.49
N ARG A 67 -4.09 9.94 -5.80
CA ARG A 67 -5.01 10.60 -6.72
C ARG A 67 -5.82 9.52 -7.43
N LEU A 68 -7.13 9.53 -7.23
CA LEU A 68 -8.07 8.69 -7.96
C LEU A 68 -8.31 9.26 -9.37
N ARG A 69 -8.70 8.39 -10.31
CA ARG A 69 -9.13 8.82 -11.65
C ARG A 69 -10.43 9.63 -11.56
N ASP A 70 -10.71 10.37 -12.61
CA ASP A 70 -12.01 11.03 -12.74
C ASP A 70 -13.12 9.97 -12.80
N ASP A 71 -14.15 10.15 -11.98
CA ASP A 71 -15.27 9.21 -11.83
C ASP A 71 -14.80 7.76 -11.54
N PRO A 72 -14.14 7.51 -10.38
CA PRO A 72 -13.62 6.20 -10.05
C PRO A 72 -14.74 5.23 -9.67
N SER A 73 -14.60 3.96 -10.05
CA SER A 73 -15.62 2.92 -9.79
C SER A 73 -15.34 2.17 -8.50
N GLU A 74 -14.07 1.81 -8.30
CA GLU A 74 -13.58 1.12 -7.10
C GLU A 74 -12.20 1.62 -6.70
N PHE A 75 -11.89 1.50 -5.41
CA PHE A 75 -10.57 1.80 -4.86
C PHE A 75 -10.28 0.92 -3.64
N LYS A 76 -9.07 0.37 -3.55
CA LYS A 76 -8.69 -0.56 -2.47
C LYS A 76 -7.29 -0.24 -1.97
N ILE A 77 -7.13 -0.20 -0.65
CA ILE A 77 -5.83 -0.20 0.02
C ILE A 77 -5.78 -1.39 0.96
N GLY A 78 -4.73 -2.20 0.89
CA GLY A 78 -4.56 -3.38 1.71
C GLY A 78 -3.21 -3.42 2.42
N LEU A 79 -3.21 -3.91 3.66
CA LEU A 79 -2.03 -4.37 4.37
C LEU A 79 -2.01 -5.89 4.31
N ALA A 80 -1.13 -6.42 3.47
CA ALA A 80 -1.03 -7.85 3.21
C ALA A 80 0.10 -8.48 4.01
N THR A 81 -0.15 -9.72 4.44
CA THR A 81 0.90 -10.57 4.98
C THR A 81 1.70 -11.24 3.86
N GLY A 82 2.79 -11.92 4.19
CA GLY A 82 3.53 -12.76 3.24
C GLY A 82 5.04 -12.65 3.40
N TYR A 83 5.79 -13.46 2.66
CA TYR A 83 7.26 -13.46 2.70
C TYR A 83 7.87 -12.86 1.43
N ASP A 84 7.80 -13.57 0.30
CA ASP A 84 8.34 -13.05 -0.98
C ASP A 84 7.30 -12.24 -1.78
N GLN A 85 6.03 -12.51 -1.54
CA GLN A 85 4.90 -11.91 -2.22
C GLN A 85 3.74 -11.73 -1.23
N PRO A 86 2.85 -10.74 -1.46
CA PRO A 86 1.67 -10.59 -0.64
C PRO A 86 0.75 -11.79 -0.75
N ASP A 87 0.25 -12.24 0.40
CA ASP A 87 -0.80 -13.22 0.52
C ASP A 87 -2.17 -12.53 0.61
N TYR A 88 -2.86 -12.46 -0.52
CA TYR A 88 -4.19 -11.83 -0.58
C TYR A 88 -5.29 -12.63 0.11
N ASN A 89 -5.01 -13.88 0.50
CA ASN A 89 -5.92 -14.63 1.36
C ASN A 89 -5.73 -14.25 2.84
N ASN A 90 -4.69 -13.48 3.17
CA ASN A 90 -4.33 -13.08 4.52
C ASN A 90 -3.96 -11.58 4.55
N LEU A 91 -4.99 -10.73 4.59
CA LEU A 91 -4.87 -9.29 4.73
C LEU A 91 -5.17 -8.88 6.16
N ALA A 92 -4.20 -8.25 6.80
CA ALA A 92 -4.36 -7.72 8.15
C ALA A 92 -5.37 -6.57 8.21
N CYS A 93 -5.47 -5.80 7.13
CA CYS A 93 -6.52 -4.81 6.93
C CYS A 93 -6.70 -4.57 5.43
N GLN A 94 -7.95 -4.41 4.99
CA GLN A 94 -8.28 -3.89 3.67
C GLN A 94 -9.35 -2.82 3.82
N PHE A 95 -9.08 -1.64 3.27
CA PHE A 95 -10.07 -0.61 3.01
C PHE A 95 -10.49 -0.70 1.55
N GLU A 96 -11.78 -0.84 1.30
CA GLU A 96 -12.36 -0.91 -0.05
C GLU A 96 -13.47 0.13 -0.15
N MET A 97 -13.45 0.92 -1.23
CA MET A 97 -14.56 1.75 -1.66
C MET A 97 -15.10 1.21 -2.97
N LEU A 98 -16.42 1.05 -3.00
CA LEU A 98 -17.22 0.99 -4.20
C LEU A 98 -17.89 2.36 -4.32
N LEU A 99 -17.90 2.94 -5.52
CA LEU A 99 -18.36 4.32 -5.75
C LEU A 99 -19.47 4.38 -6.80
N LYS A 100 -19.34 3.63 -7.90
CA LYS A 100 -20.35 3.62 -8.97
C LYS A 100 -21.46 2.61 -8.75
N GLU A 101 -21.09 1.38 -8.42
CA GLU A 101 -22.06 0.29 -8.27
C GLU A 101 -22.85 0.43 -6.97
N GLN A 102 -22.19 0.92 -5.91
CA GLN A 102 -22.74 1.11 -4.58
C GLN A 102 -21.99 2.27 -3.95
N ASP A 103 -22.66 3.18 -3.26
CA ASP A 103 -21.99 4.18 -2.41
C ASP A 103 -21.61 3.52 -1.09
N LYS A 104 -20.48 2.79 -1.05
CA LYS A 104 -20.09 1.97 0.10
C LYS A 104 -18.58 1.90 0.28
N TYR A 105 -18.10 2.18 1.48
CA TYR A 105 -16.78 1.75 1.92
C TYR A 105 -16.88 0.62 2.96
N THR A 106 -15.85 -0.21 3.01
CA THR A 106 -15.71 -1.28 3.99
C THR A 106 -14.27 -1.36 4.47
N VAL A 107 -14.09 -1.44 5.79
CA VAL A 107 -12.86 -1.90 6.43
C VAL A 107 -13.05 -3.36 6.78
N ARG A 108 -12.14 -4.23 6.34
CA ARG A 108 -12.22 -5.66 6.62
C ARG A 108 -10.87 -6.29 6.86
N ILE A 109 -10.91 -7.46 7.47
CA ILE A 109 -9.79 -8.37 7.63
C ILE A 109 -10.06 -9.58 6.74
N ILE A 110 -9.04 -10.08 6.05
CA ILE A 110 -9.16 -11.34 5.29
C ILE A 110 -8.25 -12.36 5.95
N SER A 111 -8.79 -13.49 6.39
CA SER A 111 -8.02 -14.59 6.99
C SER A 111 -8.39 -15.90 6.31
N ASN A 112 -7.40 -16.59 5.73
CA ASN A 112 -7.61 -17.80 4.92
C ASN A 112 -8.68 -17.63 3.82
N GLY A 113 -8.69 -16.46 3.18
CA GLY A 113 -9.64 -16.10 2.12
C GLY A 113 -11.05 -15.78 2.61
N GLN A 114 -11.31 -15.83 3.93
CA GLN A 114 -12.59 -15.46 4.52
C GLN A 114 -12.61 -13.96 4.85
N TYR A 115 -13.67 -13.29 4.43
CA TYR A 115 -13.88 -11.87 4.64
C TYR A 115 -14.53 -11.63 6.01
N ASN A 116 -13.91 -10.77 6.82
CA ASN A 116 -14.42 -10.36 8.12
C ASN A 116 -14.56 -8.82 8.15
N ASP A 117 -15.72 -8.33 7.75
CA ASP A 117 -16.04 -6.90 7.75
C ASP A 117 -16.06 -6.35 9.17
N GLN A 118 -15.21 -5.35 9.44
CA GLN A 118 -15.06 -4.73 10.75
C GLN A 118 -15.90 -3.45 10.88
N PHE A 119 -15.96 -2.68 9.80
CA PHE A 119 -16.61 -1.38 9.76
C PHE A 119 -16.99 -1.02 8.33
N GLY A 120 -17.93 -0.11 8.16
CA GLY A 120 -18.32 0.37 6.84
C GLY A 120 -19.41 1.41 6.92
N GLY A 121 -19.65 2.06 5.80
CA GLY A 121 -20.63 3.11 5.64
C GLY A 121 -20.68 3.60 4.20
N PRO A 122 -21.39 4.70 3.93
CA PRO A 122 -21.41 5.33 2.61
C PRO A 122 -20.03 5.86 2.23
N ALA A 123 -19.54 5.53 1.02
CA ALA A 123 -18.23 6.01 0.56
C ALA A 123 -18.21 7.55 0.45
N SER A 124 -19.35 8.17 0.17
CA SER A 124 -19.55 9.62 0.15
C SER A 124 -19.21 10.34 1.47
N GLU A 125 -19.19 9.64 2.60
CA GLU A 125 -18.80 10.20 3.91
C GLU A 125 -17.28 10.34 4.07
N VAL A 126 -16.51 9.46 3.42
CA VAL A 126 -15.04 9.40 3.53
C VAL A 126 -14.33 9.91 2.28
N TYR A 127 -15.05 9.92 1.16
CA TYR A 127 -14.62 10.44 -0.12
C TYR A 127 -15.68 11.45 -0.56
N GLY A 128 -15.32 12.74 -0.61
CA GLY A 128 -16.24 13.86 -0.88
C GLY A 128 -16.85 13.91 -2.30
N GLY A 129 -17.03 12.74 -2.93
CA GLY A 129 -17.54 12.51 -4.27
C GLY A 129 -16.55 12.90 -5.35
N ASN A 130 -17.05 12.99 -6.60
CA ASN A 130 -16.29 13.33 -7.80
C ASN A 130 -15.60 14.73 -7.77
N LYS A 131 -15.76 15.50 -6.67
CA LYS A 131 -15.10 16.79 -6.47
C LYS A 131 -13.72 16.65 -5.84
N ASN A 132 -13.47 15.58 -5.09
CA ASN A 132 -12.17 15.35 -4.47
C ASN A 132 -11.49 14.16 -5.13
N THR A 133 -10.47 14.39 -5.94
CA THR A 133 -9.67 13.30 -6.53
C THR A 133 -8.54 12.86 -5.62
N PHE A 134 -8.30 13.55 -4.50
CA PHE A 134 -7.28 13.19 -3.54
C PHE A 134 -7.88 12.38 -2.39
N PHE A 135 -7.19 11.31 -2.03
CA PHE A 135 -7.57 10.44 -0.94
C PHE A 135 -6.34 10.16 -0.07
N ARG A 136 -6.39 10.54 1.20
CA ARG A 136 -5.37 10.25 2.21
C ARG A 136 -5.89 9.20 3.19
N MET A 137 -5.09 8.18 3.46
CA MET A 137 -5.36 7.18 4.47
C MET A 137 -4.15 6.97 5.37
N GLU A 138 -4.40 6.72 6.64
CA GLU A 138 -3.38 6.44 7.64
C GLU A 138 -3.77 5.19 8.44
N PHE A 139 -2.83 4.25 8.53
CA PHE A 139 -2.86 3.11 9.42
C PHE A 139 -1.93 3.40 10.58
N GLN A 140 -2.44 3.44 11.80
CA GLN A 140 -1.64 3.66 13.00
C GLN A 140 -1.71 2.43 13.91
N ILE A 141 -0.57 1.85 14.27
CA ILE A 141 -0.52 0.72 15.20
C ILE A 141 -0.71 1.26 16.62
N ARG A 142 -1.89 1.00 17.20
CA ARG A 142 -2.19 1.44 18.57
C ARG A 142 -1.48 0.59 19.60
N ASN A 143 -1.49 -0.72 19.41
CA ASN A 143 -0.81 -1.71 20.23
C ASN A 143 -0.62 -3.00 19.41
N ARG A 144 -0.04 -4.04 20.01
CA ARG A 144 0.28 -5.30 19.31
C ARG A 144 -0.92 -5.98 18.62
N ASN A 145 -2.14 -5.71 19.08
CA ASN A 145 -3.35 -6.36 18.60
C ASN A 145 -4.36 -5.38 18.00
N GLN A 146 -4.06 -4.08 17.91
CA GLN A 146 -5.01 -3.08 17.44
C GLN A 146 -4.38 -2.06 16.49
N MET A 147 -5.16 -1.69 15.48
CA MET A 147 -4.82 -0.68 14.50
C MET A 147 -5.93 0.35 14.39
N ASP A 148 -5.55 1.61 14.44
CA ASP A 148 -6.41 2.75 14.12
C ASP A 148 -6.33 3.08 12.64
N ILE A 149 -7.49 3.43 12.09
CA ILE A 149 -7.66 3.77 10.68
C ILE A 149 -8.21 5.18 10.59
N PHE A 150 -7.48 6.02 9.87
CA PHE A 150 -7.87 7.38 9.58
C PHE A 150 -8.02 7.58 8.08
N VAL A 151 -9.02 8.37 7.70
CA VAL A 151 -9.19 8.88 6.33
C VAL A 151 -9.19 10.40 6.42
N GLU A 152 -8.36 11.03 5.59
CA GLU A 152 -8.00 12.44 5.73
C GLU A 152 -7.46 12.75 7.14
N GLU A 153 -8.19 13.52 7.95
CA GLU A 153 -7.86 13.85 9.35
C GLU A 153 -8.82 13.16 10.35
N SER A 154 -9.78 12.39 9.86
CA SER A 154 -10.84 11.79 10.67
C SER A 154 -10.51 10.36 11.08
N HIS A 155 -10.64 10.07 12.37
CA HIS A 155 -10.64 8.69 12.85
C HIS A 155 -11.93 8.00 12.39
N ILE A 156 -11.80 6.90 11.65
CA ILE A 156 -12.94 6.15 11.13
C ILE A 156 -13.25 4.97 12.05
N THR A 157 -12.23 4.18 12.42
CA THR A 157 -12.41 3.01 13.28
C THR A 157 -11.10 2.50 13.89
N SER A 158 -11.24 1.66 14.91
CA SER A 158 -10.16 0.83 15.46
C SER A 158 -10.50 -0.64 15.22
N ILE A 159 -9.58 -1.42 14.63
CA ILE A 159 -9.77 -2.85 14.39
C ILE A 159 -8.88 -3.70 15.30
N ASN A 160 -9.37 -4.88 15.69
CA ASN A 160 -8.54 -5.90 16.32
C ASN A 160 -7.84 -6.73 15.24
N LEU A 161 -6.51 -6.75 15.25
CA LEU A 161 -5.71 -7.49 14.29
C LEU A 161 -5.85 -9.00 14.53
N MET A 162 -6.10 -9.75 13.46
CA MET A 162 -6.06 -11.23 13.47
C MET A 162 -4.70 -11.78 13.03
N HIS A 163 -3.82 -10.91 12.52
CA HIS A 163 -2.50 -11.25 12.00
C HIS A 163 -1.46 -10.58 12.88
N SER A 164 -0.31 -11.23 13.09
CA SER A 164 0.78 -10.60 13.84
C SER A 164 1.35 -9.43 13.04
N LEU A 165 1.77 -8.36 13.73
CA LEU A 165 2.43 -7.22 13.09
C LEU A 165 3.65 -7.66 12.25
N GLU A 166 4.35 -8.70 12.70
CA GLU A 166 5.53 -9.25 12.05
C GLU A 166 5.24 -9.85 10.67
N SER A 167 4.02 -10.35 10.49
CA SER A 167 3.59 -10.95 9.23
C SER A 167 3.20 -9.93 8.18
N ILE A 168 2.89 -8.68 8.58
CA ILE A 168 2.45 -7.60 7.70
C ILE A 168 3.67 -7.00 7.01
N ARG A 169 3.79 -7.20 5.70
CA ARG A 169 4.99 -6.81 4.94
C ARG A 169 4.72 -5.95 3.72
N PHE A 170 3.48 -5.93 3.23
CA PHE A 170 3.16 -5.25 1.99
C PHE A 170 1.99 -4.29 2.16
N LEU A 171 2.09 -3.15 1.51
CA LEU A 171 0.98 -2.23 1.26
C LEU A 171 0.59 -2.37 -0.21
N THR A 172 -0.67 -2.70 -0.48
CA THR A 172 -1.24 -2.79 -1.82
C THR A 172 -2.21 -1.65 -2.05
N VAL A 173 -2.24 -1.12 -3.27
CA VAL A 173 -3.16 -0.08 -3.71
C VAL A 173 -3.69 -0.50 -5.07
N ASN A 174 -5.00 -0.61 -5.22
CA ASN A 174 -5.63 -1.13 -6.43
C ASN A 174 -6.93 -0.38 -6.73
N GLY A 175 -7.46 -0.57 -7.94
CA GLY A 175 -8.67 0.09 -8.45
C GLY A 175 -8.36 1.27 -9.36
N ASP A 176 -9.29 2.21 -9.45
CA ASP A 176 -9.27 3.35 -10.37
C ASP A 176 -8.39 4.49 -9.84
N ILE A 177 -7.09 4.23 -9.75
CA ILE A 177 -6.08 5.21 -9.36
C ILE A 177 -5.35 5.79 -10.57
N ASP A 178 -5.07 7.09 -10.53
CA ASP A 178 -4.11 7.72 -11.43
C ASP A 178 -2.69 7.49 -10.88
N ARG A 179 -2.44 7.96 -9.66
CA ARG A 179 -1.14 7.80 -9.00
C ARG A 179 -1.18 7.77 -7.49
N VAL A 180 -0.16 7.14 -6.89
CA VAL A 180 0.18 7.35 -5.49
C VAL A 180 1.00 8.63 -5.44
N VAL A 181 0.56 9.60 -4.66
CA VAL A 181 1.14 10.95 -4.54
C VAL A 181 2.23 10.96 -3.47
N SER A 182 1.97 10.30 -2.34
CA SER A 182 2.94 10.16 -1.26
C SER A 182 2.75 8.83 -0.53
N LEU A 183 3.85 8.33 0.03
CA LEU A 183 3.89 7.19 0.91
C LEU A 183 4.92 7.48 2.00
N ASN A 184 4.45 7.61 3.23
CA ASN A 184 5.29 7.91 4.39
C ASN A 184 5.15 6.78 5.41
N PHE A 185 6.29 6.41 5.98
CA PHE A 185 6.35 5.52 7.13
C PHE A 185 6.94 6.29 8.29
N GLU A 186 6.17 6.43 9.37
CA GLU A 186 6.62 7.05 10.61
C GLU A 186 6.79 5.93 11.64
N PHE A 187 7.97 5.83 12.23
CA PHE A 187 8.28 4.74 13.15
C PHE A 187 8.31 5.24 14.58
N GLY A 188 7.56 4.55 15.44
CA GLY A 188 7.52 4.83 16.86
C GLY A 188 8.89 4.61 17.53
N PRO A 189 9.09 5.14 18.74
CA PRO A 189 10.26 4.83 19.54
C PRO A 189 10.35 3.31 19.74
N SER A 190 11.51 2.73 19.39
CA SER A 190 11.75 1.30 19.59
C SER A 190 11.75 0.99 21.09
N SER A 191 10.82 0.14 21.53
CA SER A 191 10.74 -0.32 22.93
C SER A 191 11.66 -1.51 23.20
#